data_AF-A0A3E2TNR5-F1
#
_entry.id   AF-A0A3E2TNR5-F1
#
_cell.length_a   1.000
_cell.length_b   1.000
_cell.length_c   1.000
_cell.angle_alpha   90.00
_cell.angle_beta   90.00
_cell.angle_gamma   90.00
#
_symmetry.space_group_name_H-M   'P 1'
#
loop_
_entity.id
_entity.type
_entity.pdbx_description
1 polymer ?
#
loop_
_entity_poly.entity_id
_entity_poly.type
_entity_poly.pdbx_seq_one_letter_code
_entity_poly.pdbx_strand_id
1 'polypeptide(L)' 'MSKKKLSKLLALYLPYVVIGLLATNLGEAWRLAVGKELGDKIVSLMDTLPAAFSNPLPSLHLFDLFIGLCCGAGMRLAV' A
#
# COMPACT_ATOMS: atom_id res chain seq x y z
N MET A 1 16.04 18.69 -17.31
CA MET A 1 16.05 17.21 -17.40
C MET A 1 15.69 16.82 -18.84
N SER A 2 16.44 15.92 -19.50
CA SER A 2 16.08 15.44 -20.86
C SER A 2 14.95 14.40 -20.78
N LYS A 3 14.09 14.32 -21.81
CA LYS A 3 13.00 13.33 -21.90
C LYS A 3 13.50 11.90 -21.69
N LYS A 4 14.65 11.53 -22.27
CA LYS A 4 15.28 10.22 -22.08
C LYS A 4 15.65 9.94 -20.62
N LYS A 5 16.09 10.95 -19.87
CA LYS A 5 16.46 10.81 -18.46
C LYS A 5 15.22 10.66 -17.56
N LEU A 6 14.14 11.37 -17.87
CA LEU A 6 12.86 11.22 -17.18
C LEU A 6 12.26 9.83 -17.39
N SER A 7 12.20 9.32 -18.62
CA SER A 7 11.67 7.98 -18.90
C SER A 7 12.44 6.88 -18.18
N LYS A 8 13.78 6.99 -18.11
CA LYS A 8 14.60 6.05 -17.33
C LYS A 8 14.29 6.11 -15.83
N LEU A 9 14.09 7.31 -15.29
CA LEU A 9 13.76 7.48 -13.88
C LEU A 9 12.39 6.90 -13.56
N LEU A 10 11.39 7.13 -14.41
CA LEU A 10 10.06 6.56 -14.26
C LEU A 10 10.09 5.05 -14.31
N ALA A 11 10.78 4.46 -15.30
CA ALA A 11 10.92 3.02 -15.40
C ALA A 11 11.61 2.41 -14.17
N LEU A 12 12.59 3.13 -13.59
CA LEU A 12 13.29 2.70 -12.38
C LEU A 12 12.37 2.70 -11.15
N TYR A 13 11.50 3.70 -10.99
CA TYR A 13 10.64 3.82 -9.82
C TYR A 13 9.28 3.14 -9.95
N LEU A 14 8.84 2.83 -11.17
CA LEU A 14 7.52 2.27 -11.46
C LEU A 14 7.19 1.03 -10.61
N PRO A 15 8.10 0.05 -10.40
CA PRO A 15 7.79 -1.12 -9.57
C PRO A 15 7.45 -0.75 -8.12
N TYR A 16 8.20 0.17 -7.52
CA TYR A 16 7.99 0.61 -6.15
C TYR A 16 6.70 1.41 -5.99
N VAL A 17 6.34 2.22 -7.00
CA VAL A 17 5.07 2.94 -7.03
C VAL A 17 3.90 1.97 -7.12
N VAL A 18 3.98 0.97 -8.01
CA VAL A 18 2.92 -0.05 -8.16
C VAL A 18 2.73 -0.81 -6.86
N ILE A 19 3.81 -1.26 -6.22
CA ILE A 19 3.74 -1.99 -4.95
C ILE A 19 3.20 -1.09 -3.83
N GLY A 20 3.62 0.18 -3.78
CA GLY A 20 3.10 1.14 -2.82
C GLY A 20 1.59 1.40 -3.01
N LEU A 21 1.12 1.49 -4.25
CA LEU A 21 -0.30 1.61 -4.55
C LEU A 21 -1.08 0.36 -4.13
N LEU A 22 -0.57 -0.84 -4.41
CA LEU A 22 -1.20 -2.08 -3.96
C LEU A 22 -1.24 -2.19 -2.44
N ALA A 23 -0.19 -1.73 -1.76
CA ALA A 23 -0.10 -1.73 -0.30
C ALA A 23 -1.11 -0.79 0.39
N THR A 24 -1.74 0.14 -0.33
CA THR A 24 -2.86 0.93 0.22
C THR A 24 -4.02 0.04 0.69
N ASN A 25 -4.24 -1.12 0.05
CA ASN A 25 -5.24 -2.10 0.45
C ASN A 25 -4.97 -2.69 1.85
N LEU A 26 -3.72 -2.68 2.33
CA LEU A 26 -3.40 -3.06 3.71
C LEU A 26 -3.92 -2.01 4.71
N GLY A 27 -3.81 -0.73 4.37
CA GLY A 27 -4.40 0.36 5.15
C GLY A 27 -5.92 0.30 5.15
N GLU A 28 -6.51 -0.02 4.00
CA GLU A 28 -7.96 -0.23 3.87
C GLU A 28 -8.43 -1.40 4.73
N ALA A 29 -7.75 -2.56 4.69
CA ALA A 29 -8.04 -3.69 5.57
C ALA A 29 -7.95 -3.29 7.04
N TRP A 30 -6.93 -2.50 7.43
CA TRP A 30 -6.79 -1.99 8.80
C TRP A 30 -7.92 -1.06 9.24
N ARG A 31 -8.47 -0.29 8.31
CA ARG A 31 -9.65 0.56 8.56
C ARG A 31 -10.91 -0.28 8.72
N LEU A 32 -11.07 -1.33 7.92
CA LEU A 32 -12.22 -2.24 7.96
C LEU A 32 -12.18 -3.17 9.17
N ALA A 33 -11.00 -3.51 9.67
CA ALA A 33 -10.83 -4.36 10.84
C ALA A 33 -11.43 -3.72 12.11
N VAL A 34 -12.17 -4.52 12.87
CA VAL A 34 -12.86 -4.10 14.09
C VAL A 34 -12.29 -4.85 15.29
N GLY A 35 -12.20 -4.21 16.44
CA GLY A 35 -11.73 -4.84 17.67
C GLY A 35 -11.63 -3.82 18.79
N LYS A 36 -11.94 -4.25 20.02
CA LYS A 36 -11.80 -3.40 21.22
C LYS A 36 -10.33 -3.33 21.65
N GLU A 37 -9.67 -4.48 21.65
CA GLU A 37 -8.24 -4.60 21.94
C GLU A 37 -7.44 -4.75 20.65
N LEU A 38 -6.13 -4.49 20.71
CA LEU A 38 -5.24 -4.61 19.55
C LEU A 38 -5.21 -6.05 18.99
N GLY A 39 -5.23 -7.05 19.86
CA GLY A 39 -5.26 -8.47 19.46
C GLY A 39 -6.51 -8.81 18.65
N ASP A 40 -7.69 -8.40 19.13
CA ASP A 40 -8.96 -8.60 18.43
C ASP A 40 -8.94 -7.94 17.06
N LYS A 41 -8.37 -6.73 16.98
CA LYS A 41 -8.25 -5.99 15.72
C LYS A 41 -7.29 -6.70 14.74
N ILE A 42 -6.20 -7.29 15.21
CA ILE A 42 -5.27 -8.09 14.37
C ILE A 42 -5.98 -9.35 13.85
N VAL A 43 -6.78 -10.02 14.67
CA VAL A 43 -7.56 -11.18 14.23
C VAL A 43 -8.57 -10.75 13.15
N SER A 44 -9.35 -9.69 13.40
CA SER A 44 -10.30 -9.15 12.42
C SER A 44 -9.63 -8.64 11.13
N LEU A 45 -8.37 -8.20 11.21
CA LEU A 45 -7.59 -7.83 10.03
C LEU A 45 -7.44 -9.00 9.06
N MET A 46 -7.22 -10.21 9.56
CA MET A 46 -7.07 -11.40 8.71
C MET A 46 -8.34 -11.69 7.90
N ASP A 47 -9.51 -11.41 8.46
CA ASP A 47 -10.80 -11.58 7.80
C ASP A 47 -11.10 -10.46 6.79
N THR A 48 -10.56 -9.26 7.00
CA THR A 48 -10.81 -8.09 6.16
C THR A 48 -9.80 -7.93 5.03
N LEU A 49 -8.64 -8.59 5.10
CA LEU A 49 -7.64 -8.62 4.03
C LEU A 49 -8.21 -9.15 2.70
N PRO A 50 -8.90 -10.31 2.63
CA PRO A 50 -9.49 -10.78 1.37
C PRO A 50 -10.51 -9.79 0.80
N ALA A 51 -11.27 -9.12 1.65
CA ALA A 51 -12.26 -8.12 1.23
C ALA A 51 -11.58 -6.88 0.64
N ALA A 52 -10.55 -6.34 1.29
CA ALA A 52 -9.80 -5.20 0.78
C ALA A 52 -9.10 -5.52 -0.55
N PHE A 53 -8.50 -6.71 -0.68
CA PHE A 53 -7.82 -7.13 -1.91
C PHE A 53 -8.74 -7.67 -3.01
N SER A 54 -10.05 -7.81 -2.75
CA SER A 54 -11.02 -8.23 -3.77
C SER A 54 -11.15 -7.21 -4.91
N ASN A 55 -10.86 -5.94 -4.63
CA ASN A 55 -10.78 -4.87 -5.60
C ASN A 55 -9.31 -4.46 -5.77
N PRO A 56 -8.70 -4.61 -6.96
CA PRO A 56 -7.30 -4.23 -7.17
C PRO A 56 -7.07 -2.72 -7.21
N LEU A 57 -8.11 -1.90 -7.08
CA LEU A 57 -7.98 -0.45 -7.05
C LEU A 57 -7.35 0.02 -5.75
N PRO A 58 -6.35 0.92 -5.79
CA PRO A 58 -5.76 1.48 -4.59
C PRO A 58 -6.76 2.38 -3.85
N SER A 59 -6.72 2.32 -2.52
CA SER A 59 -7.48 3.24 -1.67
C SER A 59 -6.89 4.64 -1.72
N LEU A 60 -7.77 5.65 -1.81
CA LEU A 60 -7.40 7.07 -1.84
C LEU A 60 -7.51 7.74 -0.46
N HIS A 61 -7.75 6.97 0.60
CA HIS A 61 -7.70 7.50 1.96
C HIS A 61 -6.27 7.88 2.34
N LEU A 62 -6.10 9.06 2.96
CA LEU A 62 -4.77 9.59 3.32
C LEU A 62 -3.95 8.63 4.18
N PHE A 63 -4.59 7.93 5.12
CA PHE A 63 -3.92 6.93 5.95
C PHE A 63 -3.40 5.76 5.10
N ASP A 64 -4.23 5.22 4.23
CA ASP A 64 -3.88 4.09 3.36
C ASP A 64 -2.78 4.46 2.36
N LEU A 65 -2.85 5.68 1.81
CA LEU A 65 -1.81 6.27 0.96
C LEU A 65 -0.48 6.41 1.72
N PHE A 66 -0.52 6.78 3.00
CA PHE A 66 0.67 6.83 3.85
C PHE A 66 1.26 5.44 4.07
N ILE A 67 0.43 4.43 4.37
CA ILE A 67 0.88 3.02 4.45
C ILE A 67 1.50 2.58 3.13
N GLY A 68 0.84 2.86 2.00
CA GLY A 68 1.35 2.56 0.66
C GLY A 68 2.69 3.23 0.36
N LEU A 69 2.83 4.51 0.71
CA LEU A 69 4.08 5.26 0.58
C LEU A 69 5.20 4.64 1.42
N CYS A 70 4.92 4.31 2.69
CA CYS A 70 5.89 3.64 3.57
C CYS A 70 6.34 2.29 3.02
N CYS A 71 5.43 1.47 2.51
CA CYS A 71 5.76 0.18 1.90
C CYS A 71 6.60 0.34 0.63
N GLY A 72 6.19 1.22 -0.30
CA GLY A 72 6.93 1.45 -1.55
C GLY A 72 8.32 2.04 -1.30
N ALA A 73 8.44 3.02 -0.39
CA ALA A 73 9.72 3.59 0.01
C ALA A 73 10.58 2.56 0.74
N GLY A 74 10.01 1.80 1.67
CA GLY A 74 10.70 0.74 2.40
C GLY A 74 11.29 -0.32 1.47
N MET A 75 10.53 -0.76 0.47
CA MET A 75 11.02 -1.71 -0.53
C MET A 75 12.15 -1.13 -1.39
N ARG A 76 12.10 0.17 -1.72
CA ARG A 76 13.21 0.85 -2.41
C ARG A 76 14.47 0.94 -1.55
N LEU A 77 14.33 1.07 -0.24
CA LEU A 77 15.46 1.13 0.69
C LEU A 77 16.05 -0.24 1.02
N ALA A 78 15.25 -1.31 0.90
CA ALA A 78 15.69 -2.68 1.17
C ALA A 78 16.59 -3.29 0.08
N VAL A 79 16.63 -2.68 -1.12
CA VAL A 79 17.39 -3.14 -2.29
C VAL A 79 18.43 -2.11 -2.73
#